data_AF-A0A961IIQ2-F1
#
_entry.id   AF-A0A961IIQ2-F1
#
_cell.length_a   1.000
_cell.length_b   1.000
_cell.length_c   1.000
_cell.angle_alpha   90.00
_cell.angle_beta   90.00
_cell.angle_gamma   90.00
#
_symmetry.space_group_name_H-M   'P 1'
#
loop_
_entity.id
_entity.type
_entity.pdbx_description
1 polymer ?
#
loop_
_entity_poly.entity_id
_entity_poly.type
_entity_poly.pdbx_seq_one_letter_code
_entity_poly.pdbx_strand_id
1 'polypeptide(L)'
;MVAYLVESSRFRKGIACAAEARNYAGMRQVADSFNEEYADSLLAPYAMLNRENGGRLHGAEPHAYRSVYARDRDRIIHSKAFPRLGYKTQVFINTEGDNYRTRLTHSLEVAQISRSVCSALGLNPEFAEILALGHDLGHTPFGHAGQDTLNELMRDHGGFEHNCQSLRLVSMLETRYIEYPGLNLTRATLKGMMKHNRVYDCDTHLMELARNRSGENPCLEAALVDHCDRIAYIHHDLEDGLDASILELDSLRELPAWQRYYQEVEQKYADRFQAARKPLRIRAVIRHMMNICISDLVRETAQRLKRNSPTNLRAVLAMPGRDYPVRFSET
;
A
#
# COMPACT_ATOMS: atom_id res chain seq x y z
N MET A 1 -5.58 4.24 27.65
CA MET A 1 -5.96 5.65 27.39
C MET A 1 -6.50 6.38 28.63
N VAL A 2 -7.15 5.70 29.59
CA VAL A 2 -7.49 6.29 30.90
C VAL A 2 -6.25 6.48 31.81
N ALA A 3 -5.16 5.74 31.56
CA ALA A 3 -3.95 5.79 32.40
C ALA A 3 -3.22 7.15 32.41
N TYR A 4 -3.15 7.87 31.29
CA TYR A 4 -2.41 9.14 31.21
C TYR A 4 -3.13 10.32 31.87
N LEU A 5 -4.46 10.29 31.96
CA LEU A 5 -5.22 11.35 32.62
C LEU A 5 -5.15 11.24 34.15
N VAL A 6 -4.91 10.05 34.70
CA VAL A 6 -4.78 9.81 36.14
C VAL A 6 -3.41 10.23 36.69
N GLU A 7 -2.35 10.19 35.86
CA GLU A 7 -1.00 10.61 36.27
C GLU A 7 -0.78 12.13 36.31
N SER A 8 -1.74 12.93 35.81
CA SER A 8 -1.68 14.39 35.82
C SER A 8 -1.60 15.04 37.21
N SER A 9 -1.89 14.28 38.27
CA SER A 9 -1.74 14.72 39.67
C SER A 9 -0.30 14.68 40.17
N ARG A 10 0.59 13.88 39.57
CA ARG A 10 2.03 13.81 39.92
C ARG A 10 2.90 14.77 39.12
N PHE A 11 2.47 15.17 37.92
CA PHE A 11 3.23 16.08 37.05
C PHE A 11 3.28 17.54 37.56
N ARG A 12 2.38 17.96 38.46
CA ARG A 12 2.39 19.33 39.01
C ARG A 12 3.54 19.61 39.99
N LYS A 13 4.30 18.61 40.45
CA LYS A 13 5.49 18.81 41.29
C LYS A 13 6.80 18.95 40.50
N GLY A 14 6.78 18.80 39.18
CA GLY A 14 7.95 18.95 38.31
C GLY A 14 8.09 20.33 37.64
N ILE A 15 7.08 21.21 37.75
CA ILE A 15 7.07 22.54 37.10
C ILE A 15 7.41 23.63 38.13
N ALA A 16 8.49 23.40 38.88
CA ALA A 16 9.12 24.40 39.73
C ALA A 16 10.65 24.33 39.51
N CYS A 17 11.07 24.37 38.25
CA CYS A 17 12.45 24.65 37.89
C CYS A 17 12.46 25.47 36.58
N ALA A 18 11.83 26.65 36.63
CA ALA A 18 11.83 27.63 35.55
C ALA A 18 12.82 28.78 35.84
N ALA A 19 13.94 28.49 36.50
CA ALA A 19 14.95 29.48 36.85
C ALA A 19 16.37 29.19 36.32
N GLU A 20 16.58 28.10 35.59
CA GLU A 20 17.90 27.75 35.00
C GLU A 20 17.90 27.62 33.48
N ALA A 21 16.99 28.33 32.79
CA ALA A 21 16.99 28.44 31.32
C ALA A 21 18.01 29.46 30.77
N ARG A 22 19.21 29.52 31.35
CA ARG A 22 20.35 30.31 30.85
C ARG A 22 21.60 29.43 30.81
N ASN A 23 21.64 28.48 29.87
CA ASN A 23 22.87 27.92 29.27
C ASN A 23 22.57 26.72 28.33
N TYR A 24 21.72 26.92 27.32
CA TYR A 24 21.63 26.01 26.16
C TYR A 24 21.88 26.77 24.86
N ALA A 25 23.01 27.46 24.77
CA ALA A 25 23.47 28.12 23.54
C ALA A 25 24.15 27.14 22.54
N GLY A 26 23.83 25.84 22.62
CA GLY A 26 24.51 24.79 21.85
C GLY A 26 23.63 23.63 21.38
N MET A 27 22.32 23.67 21.61
CA MET A 27 21.41 22.75 20.92
C MET A 27 21.17 23.30 19.51
N ARG A 28 21.74 22.62 18.50
CA ARG A 28 21.37 22.83 17.09
C ARG A 28 19.85 22.97 17.01
N GLN A 29 19.36 24.04 16.39
CA GLN A 29 17.96 24.15 15.97
C GLN A 29 17.65 22.95 15.07
N VAL A 30 17.11 21.87 15.66
CA VAL A 30 16.52 20.77 14.89
C VAL A 30 15.04 21.10 14.75
N ALA A 31 14.73 22.12 13.96
CA ALA A 31 13.36 22.49 13.63
C ALA A 31 13.29 23.31 12.32
N ASP A 32 14.20 23.09 11.39
CA ASP A 32 13.99 23.59 10.03
C ASP A 32 12.93 22.73 9.36
N SER A 33 11.97 23.40 8.72
CA SER A 33 10.84 22.78 8.02
C SER A 33 11.28 21.61 7.14
N PHE A 34 10.45 20.56 7.03
CA PHE A 34 10.66 19.44 6.10
C PHE A 34 11.06 19.99 4.73
N ASN A 35 12.28 19.66 4.29
CA ASN A 35 12.80 20.15 3.03
C ASN A 35 12.27 19.28 1.89
N GLU A 36 11.06 19.61 1.41
CA GLU A 36 10.41 18.92 0.28
C GLU A 36 11.29 18.92 -0.97
N GLU A 37 12.00 20.02 -1.23
CA GLU A 37 12.85 20.16 -2.42
C GLU A 37 14.04 19.20 -2.38
N TYR A 38 14.68 19.05 -1.22
CA TYR A 38 15.74 18.07 -1.02
C TYR A 38 15.20 16.64 -1.15
N ALA A 39 14.08 16.32 -0.52
CA ALA A 39 13.47 15.00 -0.62
C ALA A 39 13.11 14.64 -2.08
N ASP A 40 12.52 15.58 -2.82
CA ASP A 40 12.18 15.40 -4.24
C ASP A 40 13.42 15.28 -5.13
N SER A 41 14.54 15.91 -4.77
CA SER A 41 15.80 15.82 -5.53
C SER A 41 16.46 14.44 -5.51
N LEU A 42 16.08 13.59 -4.55
CA LEU A 42 16.57 12.21 -4.44
C LEU A 42 15.77 11.23 -5.32
N LEU A 43 14.63 11.67 -5.86
CA LEU A 43 13.73 10.86 -6.68
C LEU A 43 14.05 11.02 -8.16
N ALA A 44 13.71 10.00 -8.95
CA ALA A 44 13.74 10.10 -10.40
C ALA A 44 12.78 11.21 -10.87
N PRO A 45 13.11 11.92 -11.97
CA PRO A 45 12.29 13.06 -12.41
C PRO A 45 10.87 12.68 -12.83
N TYR A 46 10.65 11.39 -13.15
CA TYR A 46 9.36 10.81 -13.52
C TYR A 46 8.59 10.16 -12.37
N ALA A 47 9.14 10.19 -11.14
CA ALA A 47 8.47 9.71 -9.94
C ALA A 47 7.36 10.66 -9.50
N MET A 48 6.45 10.19 -8.63
CA MET A 48 5.49 11.06 -7.96
C MET A 48 6.19 11.92 -6.89
N LEU A 49 6.41 13.19 -7.19
CA LEU A 49 7.08 14.12 -6.28
C LEU A 49 6.14 14.64 -5.18
N ASN A 50 6.69 15.09 -4.05
CA ASN A 50 5.92 15.72 -2.98
C ASN A 50 5.26 17.01 -3.47
N ARG A 51 5.98 17.84 -4.25
CA ARG A 51 5.42 19.06 -4.82
C ARG A 51 4.28 18.84 -5.84
N GLU A 52 4.18 17.65 -6.43
CA GLU A 52 3.16 17.29 -7.42
C GLU A 52 1.90 16.66 -6.79
N ASN A 53 1.69 16.81 -5.48
CA ASN A 53 0.60 16.19 -4.74
C ASN A 53 -0.83 16.69 -5.10
N GLY A 54 -0.94 17.77 -5.88
CA GLY A 54 -2.20 18.36 -6.33
C GLY A 54 -3.02 19.04 -5.21
N GLY A 55 -2.46 19.23 -4.03
CA GLY A 55 -3.13 19.79 -2.88
C GLY A 55 -4.14 18.84 -2.24
N ARG A 56 -4.99 19.41 -1.39
CA ARG A 56 -6.02 18.69 -0.63
C ARG A 56 -7.40 19.22 -0.97
N LEU A 57 -8.42 18.49 -0.54
CA LEU A 57 -9.82 18.87 -0.68
C LEU A 57 -10.17 20.08 0.16
N HIS A 58 -9.78 20.01 1.43
CA HIS A 58 -9.92 21.07 2.41
C HIS A 58 -8.53 21.63 2.68
N GLY A 59 -8.42 22.97 2.69
CA GLY A 59 -7.16 23.66 2.95
C GLY A 59 -6.49 23.15 4.23
N ALA A 60 -5.18 22.93 4.16
CA ALA A 60 -4.40 22.49 5.31
C ALA A 60 -3.00 23.08 5.20
N GLU A 61 -2.52 23.63 6.32
CA GLU A 61 -1.16 24.16 6.39
C GLU A 61 -0.12 23.03 6.17
N PRO A 62 1.03 23.35 5.55
CA PRO A 62 2.18 22.47 5.49
C PRO A 62 2.60 22.00 6.90
N HIS A 63 3.18 20.82 6.97
CA HIS A 63 3.59 20.26 8.26
C HIS A 63 5.07 20.50 8.49
N ALA A 64 5.46 20.87 9.71
CA ALA A 64 6.81 21.30 10.01
C ALA A 64 7.91 20.25 9.70
N TYR A 65 7.63 18.94 9.81
CA TYR A 65 8.69 17.92 9.65
C TYR A 65 8.25 16.65 8.89
N ARG A 66 7.03 16.64 8.32
CA ARG A 66 6.51 15.46 7.61
C ARG A 66 6.18 15.85 6.17
N SER A 67 6.55 14.99 5.23
CA SER A 67 6.09 15.08 3.85
C SER A 67 4.57 15.00 3.77
N VAL A 68 3.98 15.52 2.68
CA VAL A 68 2.55 15.40 2.41
C VAL A 68 2.07 13.95 2.41
N TYR A 69 2.93 13.04 1.94
CA TYR A 69 2.70 11.61 1.88
C TYR A 69 2.85 10.95 3.26
N ALA A 70 3.87 11.28 4.06
CA ALA A 70 3.95 10.81 5.44
C ALA A 70 2.70 11.18 6.25
N ARG A 71 2.13 12.37 6.03
CA ARG A 71 0.85 12.77 6.67
C ARG A 71 -0.32 11.93 6.20
N ASP A 72 -0.41 11.62 4.91
CA ASP A 72 -1.48 10.79 4.34
C ASP A 72 -1.38 9.35 4.85
N ARG A 73 -0.17 8.81 4.96
CA ARG A 73 0.10 7.51 5.58
C ARG A 73 -0.44 7.45 7.00
N ASP A 74 -0.04 8.41 7.83
CA ASP A 74 -0.42 8.44 9.24
C ASP A 74 -1.95 8.57 9.39
N ARG A 75 -2.59 9.34 8.50
CA ARG A 75 -4.06 9.46 8.43
C ARG A 75 -4.75 8.14 8.12
N ILE A 76 -4.24 7.38 7.14
CA ILE A 76 -4.77 6.05 6.81
C ILE A 76 -4.59 5.09 7.99
N ILE A 77 -3.38 4.99 8.53
CA ILE A 77 -3.06 4.09 9.65
C ILE A 77 -3.95 4.38 10.87
N HIS A 78 -4.18 5.66 11.17
CA HIS A 78 -5.01 6.08 12.31
C HIS A 78 -6.51 6.18 11.99
N SER A 79 -6.96 5.79 10.79
CA SER A 79 -8.39 5.69 10.46
C SER A 79 -9.08 4.62 11.32
N LYS A 80 -10.42 4.59 11.37
CA LYS A 80 -11.14 3.46 12.00
C LYS A 80 -11.17 2.24 11.07
N ALA A 81 -11.17 2.46 9.75
CA ALA A 81 -11.20 1.41 8.74
C ALA A 81 -9.93 0.54 8.75
N PHE A 82 -8.75 1.12 8.94
CA PHE A 82 -7.48 0.39 8.86
C PHE A 82 -7.34 -0.74 9.91
N PRO A 83 -7.50 -0.51 11.24
CA PRO A 83 -7.44 -1.61 12.20
C PRO A 83 -8.56 -2.64 12.01
N ARG A 84 -9.70 -2.27 11.39
CA ARG A 84 -10.76 -3.23 11.07
C ARG A 84 -10.34 -4.26 10.02
N LEU A 85 -9.30 -3.99 9.23
CA LEU A 85 -8.73 -4.97 8.31
C LEU A 85 -8.19 -6.20 9.05
N GLY A 86 -7.80 -6.07 10.33
CA GLY A 86 -7.38 -7.21 11.16
C GLY A 86 -8.52 -8.18 11.50
N TYR A 87 -9.77 -7.78 11.29
CA TYR A 87 -10.95 -8.62 11.47
C TYR A 87 -11.61 -9.03 10.14
N LYS A 88 -11.01 -8.64 9.01
CA LYS A 88 -11.47 -9.04 7.68
C LYS A 88 -10.47 -10.03 7.12
N THR A 89 -10.96 -11.20 6.76
CA THR A 89 -10.11 -12.20 6.15
C THR A 89 -9.95 -11.97 4.66
N GLN A 90 -8.85 -12.49 4.12
CA GLN A 90 -8.56 -12.41 2.69
C GLN A 90 -9.33 -13.50 1.92
N VAL A 91 -9.15 -14.77 2.31
CA VAL A 91 -9.79 -15.95 1.69
C VAL A 91 -10.47 -16.86 2.71
N PHE A 92 -9.78 -17.24 3.80
CA PHE A 92 -10.30 -18.19 4.80
C PHE A 92 -11.07 -17.49 5.91
N ILE A 93 -12.10 -18.10 6.47
CA ILE A 93 -12.84 -17.50 7.59
C ILE A 93 -12.03 -17.71 8.89
N ASN A 94 -11.83 -16.65 9.68
CA ASN A 94 -11.00 -16.63 10.90
C ASN A 94 -11.40 -17.66 11.98
N THR A 95 -12.51 -18.36 11.83
CA THR A 95 -13.00 -19.36 12.79
C THR A 95 -12.29 -20.71 12.70
N GLU A 96 -11.45 -20.95 11.68
CA GLU A 96 -10.83 -22.26 11.44
C GLU A 96 -9.34 -22.35 11.87
N GLY A 97 -8.72 -21.25 12.30
CA GLY A 97 -7.34 -21.25 12.80
C GLY A 97 -6.77 -19.85 13.12
N ASP A 98 -5.98 -19.76 14.18
CA ASP A 98 -5.46 -18.48 14.72
C ASP A 98 -4.37 -17.80 13.85
N ASN A 99 -3.88 -18.48 12.80
CA ASN A 99 -2.71 -18.05 12.01
C ASN A 99 -3.03 -17.61 10.57
N TYR A 100 -4.29 -17.52 10.17
CA TYR A 100 -4.63 -17.09 8.81
C TYR A 100 -4.34 -15.61 8.59
N ARG A 101 -3.88 -15.27 7.38
CA ARG A 101 -3.65 -13.88 7.03
C ARG A 101 -4.96 -13.10 7.01
N THR A 102 -4.88 -11.90 7.56
CA THR A 102 -5.95 -10.91 7.53
C THR A 102 -5.65 -9.90 6.43
N ARG A 103 -6.63 -9.08 6.05
CA ARG A 103 -6.38 -7.97 5.12
C ARG A 103 -5.37 -6.96 5.66
N LEU A 104 -5.23 -6.87 6.98
CA LEU A 104 -4.22 -6.02 7.61
C LEU A 104 -2.81 -6.54 7.33
N THR A 105 -2.57 -7.83 7.57
CA THR A 105 -1.24 -8.43 7.32
C THR A 105 -0.89 -8.38 5.84
N HIS A 106 -1.86 -8.65 4.95
CA HIS A 106 -1.70 -8.48 3.51
C HIS A 106 -1.32 -7.05 3.13
N SER A 107 -2.07 -6.05 3.61
CA SER A 107 -1.79 -4.64 3.31
C SER A 107 -0.39 -4.20 3.78
N LEU A 108 0.08 -4.73 4.91
CA LEU A 108 1.44 -4.47 5.41
C LEU A 108 2.51 -5.13 4.54
N GLU A 109 2.29 -6.36 4.09
CA GLU A 109 3.21 -7.08 3.18
C GLU A 109 3.27 -6.38 1.80
N VAL A 110 2.12 -6.00 1.23
CA VAL A 110 2.06 -5.23 -0.03
C VAL A 110 2.78 -3.90 0.10
N ALA A 111 2.61 -3.20 1.23
CA ALA A 111 3.32 -1.95 1.50
C ALA A 111 4.83 -2.15 1.58
N GLN A 112 5.29 -3.21 2.27
CA GLN A 112 6.71 -3.55 2.35
C GLN A 112 7.30 -3.82 0.95
N ILE A 113 6.66 -4.68 0.15
CA ILE A 113 7.13 -5.04 -1.19
C ILE A 113 7.15 -3.80 -2.09
N SER A 114 6.07 -3.02 -2.08
CA SER A 114 5.92 -1.83 -2.92
C SER A 114 6.97 -0.77 -2.61
N ARG A 115 7.29 -0.57 -1.33
CA ARG A 115 8.38 0.32 -0.89
C ARG A 115 9.73 -0.14 -1.43
N SER A 116 10.04 -1.42 -1.32
CA SER A 116 11.31 -1.98 -1.80
C SER A 116 11.44 -1.85 -3.32
N VAL A 117 10.38 -2.17 -4.06
CA VAL A 117 10.33 -2.06 -5.52
C VAL A 117 10.48 -0.62 -5.99
N CYS A 118 9.73 0.32 -5.40
CA CYS A 118 9.82 1.74 -5.77
C CYS A 118 11.19 2.33 -5.42
N SER A 119 11.75 1.99 -4.25
CA SER A 119 13.09 2.43 -3.85
C SER A 119 14.16 1.95 -4.83
N ALA A 120 14.08 0.69 -5.28
CA ALA A 120 15.03 0.12 -6.25
C ALA A 120 14.98 0.81 -7.63
N LEU A 121 13.85 1.43 -7.97
CA LEU A 121 13.62 2.15 -9.23
C LEU A 121 13.80 3.67 -9.11
N GLY A 122 14.18 4.18 -7.93
CA GLY A 122 14.28 5.63 -7.68
C GLY A 122 12.94 6.35 -7.67
N LEU A 123 11.83 5.63 -7.47
CA LEU A 123 10.47 6.17 -7.35
C LEU A 123 10.15 6.56 -5.91
N ASN A 124 8.98 7.13 -5.64
CA ASN A 124 8.62 7.57 -4.29
C ASN A 124 8.10 6.43 -3.40
N PRO A 125 8.89 5.93 -2.42
CA PRO A 125 8.48 4.81 -1.59
C PRO A 125 7.44 5.18 -0.54
N GLU A 126 7.39 6.45 -0.09
CA GLU A 126 6.35 6.92 0.83
C GLU A 126 5.00 6.94 0.12
N PHE A 127 4.96 7.42 -1.12
CA PHE A 127 3.74 7.42 -1.92
C PHE A 127 3.22 5.99 -2.16
N ALA A 128 4.10 5.07 -2.59
CA ALA A 128 3.75 3.67 -2.80
C ALA A 128 3.22 2.98 -1.53
N GLU A 129 3.84 3.25 -0.37
CA GLU A 129 3.38 2.75 0.93
C GLU A 129 1.94 3.14 1.24
N ILE A 130 1.57 4.40 1.00
CA ILE A 130 0.22 4.91 1.30
C ILE A 130 -0.83 4.25 0.43
N LEU A 131 -0.53 4.10 -0.87
CA LEU A 131 -1.44 3.43 -1.79
C LEU A 131 -1.66 1.98 -1.38
N ALA A 132 -0.59 1.28 -1.01
CA ALA A 132 -0.65 -0.09 -0.51
C ALA A 132 -1.39 -0.20 0.83
N LEU A 133 -1.26 0.74 1.76
CA LEU A 133 -2.02 0.70 3.02
C LEU A 133 -3.50 1.06 2.84
N GLY A 134 -3.82 1.82 1.79
CA GLY A 134 -5.16 2.33 1.51
C GLY A 134 -6.02 1.46 0.61
N HIS A 135 -5.45 0.54 -0.19
CA HIS A 135 -6.17 -0.15 -1.26
C HIS A 135 -7.39 -0.94 -0.75
N ASP A 136 -7.24 -1.60 0.39
CA ASP A 136 -8.18 -2.61 0.89
C ASP A 136 -9.18 -2.10 1.94
N LEU A 137 -9.16 -0.80 2.28
CA LEU A 137 -9.98 -0.23 3.36
C LEU A 137 -11.48 -0.54 3.22
N GLY A 138 -11.97 -0.50 1.98
CA GLY A 138 -13.37 -0.65 1.58
C GLY A 138 -13.88 -2.08 1.48
N HIS A 139 -13.04 -3.09 1.68
CA HIS A 139 -13.49 -4.48 1.57
C HIS A 139 -14.62 -4.81 2.56
N THR A 140 -15.57 -5.60 2.10
CA THR A 140 -16.65 -6.13 2.93
C THR A 140 -16.14 -7.20 3.90
N PRO A 141 -16.87 -7.49 4.98
CA PRO A 141 -16.77 -8.77 5.66
C PRO A 141 -16.96 -9.93 4.66
N PHE A 142 -16.38 -11.10 4.95
CA PHE A 142 -16.50 -12.32 4.12
C PHE A 142 -15.95 -12.20 2.68
N GLY A 143 -14.98 -11.31 2.45
CA GLY A 143 -14.27 -11.22 1.18
C GLY A 143 -15.19 -11.00 -0.02
N HIS A 144 -14.94 -11.74 -1.10
CA HIS A 144 -15.67 -11.62 -2.37
C HIS A 144 -17.16 -11.97 -2.24
N ALA A 145 -17.51 -13.00 -1.46
CA ALA A 145 -18.92 -13.36 -1.26
C ALA A 145 -19.73 -12.20 -0.65
N GLY A 146 -19.15 -11.48 0.30
CA GLY A 146 -19.76 -10.28 0.87
C GLY A 146 -19.89 -9.14 -0.13
N GLN A 147 -18.89 -8.96 -1.00
CA GLN A 147 -18.91 -7.94 -2.04
C GLN A 147 -19.97 -8.23 -3.09
N ASP A 148 -20.03 -9.46 -3.60
CA ASP A 148 -20.96 -9.88 -4.64
C ASP A 148 -22.41 -9.75 -4.16
N THR A 149 -22.66 -10.23 -2.94
CA THR A 149 -23.99 -10.11 -2.29
C THR A 149 -24.37 -8.64 -2.12
N LEU A 150 -23.47 -7.81 -1.61
CA LEU A 150 -23.76 -6.39 -1.40
C LEU A 150 -23.95 -5.64 -2.73
N ASN A 151 -23.19 -6.01 -3.77
CA ASN A 151 -23.34 -5.42 -5.10
C ASN A 151 -24.69 -5.78 -5.73
N GLU A 152 -25.15 -7.02 -5.56
CA GLU A 152 -26.49 -7.43 -5.98
C GLU A 152 -27.58 -6.68 -5.22
N LEU A 153 -27.51 -6.60 -3.90
CA LEU A 153 -28.49 -5.88 -3.08
C LEU A 153 -28.53 -4.38 -3.40
N MET A 154 -27.41 -3.81 -3.82
CA MET A 154 -27.27 -2.39 -4.15
C MET A 154 -27.45 -2.10 -5.66
N ARG A 155 -27.86 -3.08 -6.48
CA ARG A 155 -27.96 -2.94 -7.94
C ARG A 155 -28.78 -1.72 -8.36
N ASP A 156 -29.91 -1.46 -7.69
CA ASP A 156 -30.81 -0.33 -7.96
C ASP A 156 -30.34 0.99 -7.30
N HIS A 157 -29.20 0.97 -6.62
CA HIS A 157 -28.62 2.08 -5.87
C HIS A 157 -27.17 2.40 -6.28
N GLY A 158 -26.74 1.96 -7.48
CA GLY A 158 -25.39 2.21 -8.02
C GLY A 158 -24.38 1.08 -7.80
N GLY A 159 -24.81 -0.03 -7.20
CA GLY A 159 -23.99 -1.20 -6.90
C GLY A 159 -23.01 -0.99 -5.75
N PHE A 160 -22.14 -1.97 -5.55
CA PHE A 160 -21.08 -1.94 -4.55
C PHE A 160 -19.77 -2.48 -5.12
N GLU A 161 -18.66 -1.79 -4.82
CA GLU A 161 -17.32 -2.25 -5.16
C GLU A 161 -16.31 -1.71 -4.14
N HIS A 162 -15.35 -2.55 -3.75
CA HIS A 162 -14.48 -2.27 -2.61
C HIS A 162 -13.53 -1.10 -2.87
N ASN A 163 -12.99 -0.92 -4.09
CA ASN A 163 -12.10 0.21 -4.39
C ASN A 163 -12.85 1.54 -4.32
N CYS A 164 -14.07 1.60 -4.86
CA CYS A 164 -14.97 2.75 -4.74
C CYS A 164 -15.28 3.04 -3.26
N GLN A 165 -15.49 1.98 -2.46
CA GLN A 165 -15.73 2.12 -1.03
C GLN A 165 -14.48 2.56 -0.25
N SER A 166 -13.28 2.10 -0.62
CA SER A 166 -12.00 2.56 -0.04
C SER A 166 -11.84 4.07 -0.22
N LEU A 167 -12.11 4.57 -1.43
CA LEU A 167 -12.10 6.00 -1.72
C LEU A 167 -13.15 6.76 -0.91
N ARG A 168 -14.41 6.28 -0.91
CA ARG A 168 -15.52 6.91 -0.16
C ARG A 168 -15.23 6.96 1.35
N LEU A 169 -14.56 5.94 1.91
CA LEU A 169 -14.15 5.94 3.31
C LEU A 169 -13.20 7.09 3.63
N VAL A 170 -12.15 7.26 2.81
CA VAL A 170 -11.12 8.27 3.05
C VAL A 170 -11.53 9.67 2.58
N SER A 171 -12.47 9.81 1.65
CA SER A 171 -12.98 11.10 1.19
C SER A 171 -14.15 11.62 2.05
N MET A 172 -14.97 10.73 2.62
CA MET A 172 -16.27 11.14 3.18
C MET A 172 -16.66 10.49 4.50
N LEU A 173 -16.47 9.16 4.69
CA LEU A 173 -17.11 8.45 5.82
C LEU A 173 -16.29 8.48 7.12
N GLU A 174 -14.96 8.54 7.03
CA GLU A 174 -14.13 8.69 8.22
C GLU A 174 -14.40 10.05 8.89
N THR A 175 -14.57 10.05 10.21
CA THR A 175 -14.88 11.23 11.01
C THR A 175 -13.81 11.38 12.09
N ARG A 176 -12.67 11.93 11.66
CA ARG A 176 -11.46 12.11 12.50
C ARG A 176 -11.10 13.57 12.75
N TYR A 177 -11.63 14.47 11.92
CA TYR A 177 -11.39 15.90 11.97
C TYR A 177 -12.73 16.62 12.19
N ILE A 178 -12.71 17.75 12.89
CA ILE A 178 -13.92 18.50 13.24
C ILE A 178 -14.40 19.32 12.03
N GLU A 179 -13.44 19.77 11.22
CA GLU A 179 -13.61 20.77 10.19
C GLU A 179 -14.14 20.20 8.88
N TYR A 180 -13.94 18.90 8.65
CA TYR A 180 -14.31 18.25 7.39
C TYR A 180 -14.52 16.73 7.53
N PRO A 181 -15.34 16.13 6.65
CA PRO A 181 -15.46 14.69 6.53
C PRO A 181 -14.21 14.05 5.89
N GLY A 182 -14.08 12.74 6.07
CA GLY A 182 -12.96 11.96 5.55
C GLY A 182 -11.63 12.22 6.26
N LEU A 183 -10.56 11.86 5.58
CA LEU A 183 -9.18 12.00 6.03
C LEU A 183 -8.46 13.17 5.36
N ASN A 184 -9.12 13.83 4.39
CA ASN A 184 -8.58 14.95 3.61
C ASN A 184 -7.18 14.66 3.02
N LEU A 185 -7.02 13.47 2.42
CA LEU A 185 -5.80 13.04 1.74
C LEU A 185 -5.46 13.97 0.55
N THR A 186 -4.23 13.90 0.06
CA THR A 186 -3.83 14.65 -1.14
C THR A 186 -4.59 14.14 -2.37
N ARG A 187 -4.81 15.02 -3.35
CA ARG A 187 -5.44 14.67 -4.62
C ARG A 187 -4.63 13.61 -5.36
N ALA A 188 -3.29 13.64 -5.27
CA ALA A 188 -2.42 12.61 -5.81
C ALA A 188 -2.70 11.24 -5.16
N THR A 189 -2.80 11.16 -3.83
CA THR A 189 -3.14 9.91 -3.13
C THR A 189 -4.53 9.40 -3.53
N LEU A 190 -5.55 10.27 -3.59
CA LEU A 190 -6.89 9.86 -4.03
C LEU A 190 -6.89 9.35 -5.48
N LYS A 191 -6.16 10.00 -6.39
CA LYS A 191 -5.99 9.55 -7.78
C LYS A 191 -5.26 8.21 -7.86
N GLY A 192 -4.20 8.02 -7.06
CA GLY A 192 -3.42 6.79 -7.02
C GLY A 192 -4.22 5.60 -6.47
N MET A 193 -5.10 5.83 -5.49
CA MET A 193 -5.99 4.81 -4.93
C MET A 193 -7.15 4.43 -5.87
N MET A 194 -7.44 5.25 -6.88
CA MET A 194 -8.59 5.06 -7.75
C MET A 194 -8.31 3.99 -8.81
N LYS A 195 -8.67 2.73 -8.54
CA LYS A 195 -8.57 1.68 -9.56
C LYS A 195 -9.66 1.85 -10.64
N HIS A 196 -9.31 1.60 -11.90
CA HIS A 196 -10.21 1.64 -13.08
C HIS A 196 -11.02 2.94 -13.28
N ASN A 197 -10.61 4.06 -12.66
CA ASN A 197 -11.31 5.34 -12.72
C ASN A 197 -12.80 5.29 -12.29
N ARG A 198 -13.15 4.32 -11.43
CA ARG A 198 -14.52 4.11 -10.96
C ARG A 198 -14.73 4.75 -9.59
N VAL A 199 -15.84 5.45 -9.43
CA VAL A 199 -16.28 6.12 -8.19
C VAL A 199 -17.80 6.03 -8.09
N TYR A 200 -18.36 6.23 -6.91
CA TYR A 200 -19.82 6.34 -6.77
C TYR A 200 -20.31 7.71 -7.25
N ASP A 201 -21.41 7.73 -8.00
CA ASP A 201 -21.98 8.96 -8.62
C ASP A 201 -22.38 10.03 -7.61
N CYS A 202 -22.56 9.67 -6.34
CA CYS A 202 -22.87 10.61 -5.28
C CYS A 202 -21.66 11.37 -4.71
N ASP A 203 -20.43 11.02 -5.09
CA ASP A 203 -19.22 11.72 -4.65
C ASP A 203 -18.73 12.68 -5.75
N THR A 204 -19.27 13.89 -5.76
CA THR A 204 -19.00 14.91 -6.79
C THR A 204 -17.53 15.29 -6.89
N HIS A 205 -16.79 15.25 -5.78
CA HIS A 205 -15.37 15.55 -5.78
C HIS A 205 -14.56 14.43 -6.42
N LEU A 206 -14.82 13.17 -6.04
CA LEU A 206 -14.16 12.04 -6.66
C LEU A 206 -14.51 11.94 -8.16
N MET A 207 -15.73 12.32 -8.56
CA MET A 207 -16.11 12.41 -9.98
C MET A 207 -15.31 13.50 -10.74
N GLU A 208 -15.05 14.64 -10.12
CA GLU A 208 -14.17 15.66 -10.72
C GLU A 208 -12.74 15.13 -10.88
N LEU A 209 -12.19 14.49 -9.84
CA LEU A 209 -10.87 13.86 -9.90
C LEU A 209 -10.79 12.77 -10.97
N ALA A 210 -11.82 11.93 -11.07
CA ALA A 210 -11.91 10.86 -12.07
C ALA A 210 -11.97 11.43 -13.50
N ARG A 211 -12.74 12.50 -13.72
CA ARG A 211 -12.76 13.20 -15.00
C ARG A 211 -11.40 13.79 -15.37
N ASN A 212 -10.73 14.41 -14.41
CA ASN A 212 -9.39 14.99 -14.59
C ASN A 212 -8.29 13.94 -14.81
N ARG A 213 -8.54 12.68 -14.51
CA ARG A 213 -7.63 11.55 -14.74
C ARG A 213 -7.98 10.77 -16.02
N SER A 214 -9.15 10.97 -16.60
CA SER A 214 -9.61 10.21 -17.76
C SER A 214 -8.63 10.34 -18.93
N GLY A 215 -8.12 9.20 -19.42
CA GLY A 215 -7.13 9.15 -20.49
C GLY A 215 -5.67 9.21 -20.03
N GLU A 216 -5.40 9.36 -18.73
CA GLU A 216 -4.07 9.24 -18.14
C GLU A 216 -3.79 7.79 -17.69
N ASN A 217 -2.56 7.32 -17.88
CA ASN A 217 -2.08 6.13 -17.18
C ASN A 217 -1.96 6.40 -15.67
N PRO A 218 -1.97 5.36 -14.83
CA PRO A 218 -1.48 5.50 -13.47
C PRO A 218 -0.02 5.99 -13.44
N CYS A 219 0.38 6.67 -12.37
CA CYS A 219 1.79 6.86 -12.09
C CYS A 219 2.45 5.50 -11.81
N LEU A 220 3.78 5.45 -11.91
CA LEU A 220 4.53 4.20 -11.80
C LEU A 220 4.34 3.53 -10.44
N GLU A 221 4.33 4.32 -9.36
CA GLU A 221 4.11 3.82 -8.00
C GLU A 221 2.75 3.13 -7.88
N ALA A 222 1.67 3.72 -8.41
CA ALA A 222 0.34 3.13 -8.36
C ALA A 222 0.26 1.82 -9.16
N ALA A 223 0.86 1.78 -10.36
CA ALA A 223 0.92 0.56 -11.15
C ALA A 223 1.75 -0.54 -10.48
N LEU A 224 2.89 -0.19 -9.89
CA LEU A 224 3.73 -1.14 -9.17
C LEU A 224 3.03 -1.69 -7.93
N VAL A 225 2.29 -0.86 -7.19
CA VAL A 225 1.47 -1.31 -6.05
C VAL A 225 0.43 -2.33 -6.51
N ASP A 226 -0.25 -2.11 -7.63
CA ASP A 226 -1.20 -3.10 -8.20
C ASP A 226 -0.52 -4.43 -8.56
N HIS A 227 0.71 -4.40 -9.07
CA HIS A 227 1.47 -5.63 -9.33
C HIS A 227 1.94 -6.30 -8.03
N CYS A 228 2.38 -5.52 -7.04
CA CYS A 228 2.82 -6.03 -5.74
C CYS A 228 1.66 -6.68 -4.98
N ASP A 229 0.46 -6.08 -5.05
CA ASP A 229 -0.79 -6.63 -4.51
C ASP A 229 -1.08 -8.01 -5.10
N ARG A 230 -1.04 -8.14 -6.44
CA ARG A 230 -1.21 -9.43 -7.12
C ARG A 230 -0.14 -10.47 -6.76
N ILE A 231 1.12 -10.05 -6.68
CA ILE A 231 2.22 -10.96 -6.27
C ILE A 231 1.96 -11.46 -4.84
N ALA A 232 1.70 -10.57 -3.88
CA ALA A 232 1.42 -10.95 -2.50
C ALA A 232 0.20 -11.88 -2.43
N TYR A 233 -0.90 -11.48 -3.08
CA TYR A 233 -2.16 -12.22 -3.12
C TYR A 233 -1.97 -13.67 -3.57
N ILE A 234 -1.37 -13.90 -4.75
CA ILE A 234 -1.21 -15.25 -5.32
C ILE A 234 -0.36 -16.16 -4.40
N HIS A 235 0.72 -15.62 -3.84
CA HIS A 235 1.65 -16.41 -3.04
C HIS A 235 1.12 -16.70 -1.64
N HIS A 236 0.39 -15.77 -1.05
CA HIS A 236 -0.25 -15.95 0.24
C HIS A 236 -1.41 -16.94 0.18
N ASP A 237 -2.27 -16.84 -0.84
CA ASP A 237 -3.36 -17.79 -1.02
C ASP A 237 -2.82 -19.22 -1.24
N LEU A 238 -1.70 -19.36 -1.94
CA LEU A 238 -1.01 -20.64 -2.10
C LEU A 238 -0.44 -21.16 -0.78
N GLU A 239 0.21 -20.31 0.02
CA GLU A 239 0.74 -20.69 1.33
C GLU A 239 -0.38 -21.11 2.28
N ASP A 240 -1.40 -20.26 2.43
CA ASP A 240 -2.51 -20.48 3.34
C ASP A 240 -3.33 -21.72 2.91
N GLY A 241 -3.53 -21.95 1.60
CA GLY A 241 -4.19 -23.15 1.08
C GLY A 241 -3.42 -24.45 1.34
N LEU A 242 -2.08 -24.40 1.30
CA LEU A 242 -1.22 -25.53 1.65
C LEU A 242 -1.19 -25.77 3.17
N ASP A 243 -1.11 -24.71 3.98
CA ASP A 243 -1.11 -24.79 5.44
C ASP A 243 -2.47 -25.28 5.97
N ALA A 244 -3.58 -24.91 5.32
CA ALA A 244 -4.93 -25.40 5.60
C ALA A 244 -5.20 -26.83 5.09
N SER A 245 -4.25 -27.45 4.38
CA SER A 245 -4.42 -28.75 3.72
C SER A 245 -5.60 -28.82 2.74
N ILE A 246 -6.04 -27.67 2.22
CA ILE A 246 -7.03 -27.58 1.13
C ILE A 246 -6.35 -27.89 -0.20
N LEU A 247 -5.07 -27.54 -0.32
CA LEU A 247 -4.20 -27.93 -1.41
C LEU A 247 -3.24 -29.02 -0.95
N GLU A 248 -3.13 -30.09 -1.73
CA GLU A 248 -2.09 -31.09 -1.53
C GLU A 248 -0.80 -30.69 -2.26
N LEU A 249 0.32 -30.79 -1.55
CA LEU A 249 1.65 -30.44 -2.09
C LEU A 249 1.99 -31.26 -3.34
N ASP A 250 1.54 -32.51 -3.40
CA ASP A 250 1.82 -33.39 -4.53
C ASP A 250 1.06 -32.98 -5.79
N SER A 251 -0.14 -32.42 -5.66
CA SER A 251 -0.89 -31.83 -6.79
C SER A 251 -0.14 -30.66 -7.43
N LEU A 252 0.66 -29.91 -6.65
CA LEU A 252 1.45 -28.82 -7.20
C LEU A 252 2.62 -29.29 -8.07
N ARG A 253 3.07 -30.54 -7.95
CA ARG A 253 4.14 -31.08 -8.80
C ARG A 253 3.74 -31.19 -10.27
N GLU A 254 2.44 -31.24 -10.53
CA GLU A 254 1.90 -31.23 -11.90
C GLU A 254 2.03 -29.86 -12.56
N LEU A 255 2.23 -28.79 -11.78
CA LEU A 255 2.40 -27.43 -12.30
C LEU A 255 3.87 -27.21 -12.69
N PRO A 256 4.18 -26.97 -13.98
CA PRO A 256 5.57 -26.83 -14.44
C PRO A 256 6.34 -25.72 -13.72
N ALA A 257 5.66 -24.60 -13.42
CA ALA A 257 6.25 -23.48 -12.70
C ALA A 257 6.65 -23.87 -11.28
N TRP A 258 5.75 -24.51 -10.53
CA TRP A 258 6.05 -24.96 -9.17
C TRP A 258 7.20 -25.96 -9.15
N GLN A 259 7.15 -26.98 -10.02
CA GLN A 259 8.16 -28.03 -10.08
C GLN A 259 9.56 -27.45 -10.34
N ARG A 260 9.66 -26.49 -11.28
CA ARG A 260 10.90 -25.78 -11.56
C ARG A 260 11.45 -25.09 -10.31
N TYR A 261 10.64 -24.26 -9.65
CA TYR A 261 11.11 -23.48 -8.50
C TYR A 261 11.39 -24.36 -7.28
N TYR A 262 10.65 -25.44 -7.10
CA TYR A 262 10.91 -26.43 -6.07
C TYR A 262 12.30 -27.05 -6.25
N GLN A 263 12.64 -27.49 -7.47
CA GLN A 263 13.95 -28.05 -7.80
C GLN A 263 15.09 -27.04 -7.62
N GLU A 264 14.91 -25.80 -8.03
CA GLU A 264 15.91 -24.73 -7.84
C GLU A 264 16.22 -24.51 -6.34
N VAL A 265 15.18 -24.48 -5.49
CA VAL A 265 15.34 -24.31 -4.03
C VAL A 265 15.92 -25.56 -3.38
N GLU A 266 15.48 -26.74 -3.78
CA GLU A 266 16.03 -28.02 -3.34
C GLU A 266 17.52 -28.11 -3.64
N GLN A 267 17.95 -27.76 -4.85
CA GLN A 267 19.35 -27.74 -5.23
C GLN A 267 20.16 -26.72 -4.42
N LYS A 268 19.59 -25.53 -4.17
CA LYS A 268 20.26 -24.46 -3.41
C LYS A 268 20.55 -24.85 -1.96
N TYR A 269 19.64 -25.57 -1.31
CA TYR A 269 19.78 -25.95 0.10
C TYR A 269 20.26 -27.39 0.31
N ALA A 270 20.30 -28.20 -0.75
CA ALA A 270 20.75 -29.59 -0.77
C ALA A 270 20.12 -30.41 0.38
N ASP A 271 20.92 -31.18 1.11
CA ASP A 271 20.45 -32.06 2.20
C ASP A 271 19.66 -31.32 3.29
N ARG A 272 19.93 -30.01 3.50
CA ARG A 272 19.21 -29.21 4.49
C ARG A 272 17.76 -28.98 4.09
N PHE A 273 17.45 -29.02 2.80
CA PHE A 273 16.08 -28.90 2.32
C PHE A 273 15.27 -30.12 2.74
N GLN A 274 15.79 -31.33 2.49
CA GLN A 274 15.10 -32.58 2.84
C GLN A 274 14.99 -32.80 4.36
N ALA A 275 15.98 -32.33 5.12
CA ALA A 275 15.93 -32.34 6.58
C ALA A 275 14.93 -31.32 7.16
N ALA A 276 14.48 -30.32 6.38
CA ALA A 276 13.56 -29.31 6.86
C ALA A 276 12.11 -29.83 6.93
N ARG A 277 11.41 -29.43 8.00
CA ARG A 277 9.97 -29.67 8.18
C ARG A 277 9.17 -29.08 7.01
N LYS A 278 8.10 -29.79 6.59
CA LYS A 278 7.26 -29.47 5.40
C LYS A 278 6.88 -27.97 5.28
N PRO A 279 6.39 -27.28 6.33
CA PRO A 279 6.04 -25.85 6.21
C PRO A 279 7.23 -24.95 5.87
N LEU A 280 8.44 -25.27 6.36
CA LEU A 280 9.64 -24.49 6.05
C LEU A 280 10.07 -24.66 4.59
N ARG A 281 9.92 -25.88 4.03
CA ARG A 281 10.17 -26.14 2.60
C ARG A 281 9.22 -25.34 1.72
N ILE A 282 7.92 -25.38 2.01
CA ILE A 282 6.89 -24.61 1.29
C ILE A 282 7.23 -23.12 1.32
N ARG A 283 7.48 -22.56 2.51
CA ARG A 283 7.86 -21.14 2.67
C ARG A 283 9.14 -20.79 1.93
N ALA A 284 10.12 -21.69 1.84
CA ALA A 284 11.33 -21.45 1.08
C ALA A 284 11.05 -21.36 -0.43
N VAL A 285 10.19 -22.23 -0.97
CA VAL A 285 9.77 -22.21 -2.38
C VAL A 285 8.95 -20.97 -2.68
N ILE A 286 7.94 -20.66 -1.86
CA ILE A 286 7.08 -19.47 -2.04
C ILE A 286 7.91 -18.18 -1.99
N ARG A 287 8.83 -18.04 -1.01
CA ARG A 287 9.74 -16.88 -0.99
C ARG A 287 10.62 -16.79 -2.23
N HIS A 288 11.07 -17.91 -2.77
CA HIS A 288 11.87 -17.94 -4.00
C HIS A 288 11.04 -17.49 -5.21
N MET A 289 9.80 -17.97 -5.33
CA MET A 289 8.85 -17.55 -6.37
C MET A 289 8.56 -16.04 -6.30
N MET A 290 8.23 -15.53 -5.11
CA MET A 290 8.01 -14.09 -4.89
C MET A 290 9.24 -13.27 -5.30
N ASN A 291 10.44 -13.70 -4.89
CA ASN A 291 11.69 -13.02 -5.24
C ASN A 291 11.91 -12.98 -6.76
N ILE A 292 11.59 -14.06 -7.49
CA ILE A 292 11.69 -14.09 -8.95
C ILE A 292 10.71 -13.10 -9.58
N CYS A 293 9.44 -13.13 -9.18
CA CYS A 293 8.43 -12.20 -9.71
C CYS A 293 8.81 -10.73 -9.44
N ILE A 294 9.22 -10.41 -8.21
CA ILE A 294 9.64 -9.05 -7.83
C ILE A 294 10.89 -8.62 -8.60
N SER A 295 11.89 -9.50 -8.71
CA SER A 295 13.13 -9.20 -9.42
C SER A 295 12.88 -8.99 -10.91
N ASP A 296 12.01 -9.79 -11.52
CA ASP A 296 11.61 -9.62 -12.91
C ASP A 296 10.89 -8.30 -13.14
N LEU A 297 9.88 -7.99 -12.31
CA LEU A 297 9.14 -6.74 -12.37
C LEU A 297 10.07 -5.51 -12.29
N VAL A 298 11.00 -5.50 -11.33
CA VAL A 298 11.98 -4.41 -11.17
C VAL A 298 12.89 -4.32 -12.39
N ARG A 299 13.48 -5.44 -12.83
CA ARG A 299 14.42 -5.48 -13.94
C ARG A 299 13.77 -5.01 -15.25
N GLU A 300 12.62 -5.57 -15.59
CA GLU A 300 11.90 -5.25 -16.81
C GLU A 300 11.44 -3.80 -16.81
N THR A 301 10.89 -3.32 -15.69
CA THR A 301 10.50 -1.91 -15.53
C THR A 301 11.71 -0.98 -15.70
N ALA A 302 12.85 -1.29 -15.09
CA ALA A 302 14.07 -0.49 -15.22
C ALA A 302 14.58 -0.45 -16.67
N GLN A 303 14.58 -1.58 -17.38
CA GLN A 303 14.98 -1.64 -18.79
C GLN A 303 14.08 -0.77 -19.69
N ARG A 304 12.78 -0.76 -19.41
CA ARG A 304 11.79 0.03 -20.15
C ARG A 304 11.88 1.51 -19.86
N LEU A 305 12.09 1.88 -18.59
CA LEU A 305 12.36 3.27 -18.21
C LEU A 305 13.61 3.79 -18.90
N LYS A 306 14.67 2.98 -19.00
CA LYS A 306 15.87 3.33 -19.77
C LYS A 306 15.58 3.49 -21.27
N ARG A 307 14.80 2.58 -21.86
CA ARG A 307 14.45 2.61 -23.29
C ARG A 307 13.59 3.82 -23.65
N ASN A 308 12.61 4.15 -22.82
CA ASN A 308 11.63 5.20 -23.11
C ASN A 308 12.04 6.57 -22.56
N SER A 309 12.94 6.60 -21.57
CA SER A 309 13.52 7.81 -20.96
C SER A 309 12.49 8.92 -20.67
N PRO A 310 11.41 8.64 -19.91
CA PRO A 310 10.45 9.68 -19.56
C PRO A 310 11.14 10.80 -18.77
N THR A 311 10.87 12.05 -19.12
CA THR A 311 11.58 13.20 -18.54
C THR A 311 10.90 13.79 -17.31
N ASN A 312 9.62 13.46 -17.08
CA ASN A 312 8.82 13.92 -15.94
C ASN A 312 7.58 13.04 -15.74
N LEU A 313 6.85 13.27 -14.63
CA LEU A 313 5.62 12.56 -14.30
C LEU A 313 4.58 12.64 -15.43
N ARG A 314 4.38 13.84 -16.02
CA ARG A 314 3.41 14.04 -17.11
C ARG A 314 3.70 13.16 -18.33
N ALA A 315 4.98 12.94 -18.65
CA ALA A 315 5.38 12.04 -19.74
C ALA A 315 4.97 10.57 -19.47
N VAL A 316 4.99 10.13 -18.21
CA VAL A 316 4.49 8.80 -17.82
C VAL A 316 2.96 8.72 -17.96
N LEU A 317 2.25 9.72 -17.42
CA LEU A 317 0.79 9.77 -17.44
C LEU A 317 0.24 9.76 -18.88
N ALA A 318 0.93 10.42 -19.82
CA ALA A 318 0.53 10.49 -21.23
C ALA A 318 1.12 9.38 -22.12
N MET A 319 1.87 8.42 -21.56
CA MET A 319 2.58 7.40 -22.34
C MET A 319 1.59 6.47 -23.07
N PRO A 320 1.85 6.05 -24.32
CA PRO A 320 1.02 5.03 -24.95
C PRO A 320 1.07 3.71 -24.16
N GLY A 321 -0.07 3.01 -24.00
CA GLY A 321 -0.14 1.79 -23.16
C GLY A 321 0.86 0.69 -23.55
N ARG A 322 1.18 0.54 -24.84
CA ARG A 322 2.21 -0.40 -25.34
C ARG A 322 3.63 -0.08 -24.83
N ASP A 323 3.88 1.20 -24.57
CA ASP A 323 5.15 1.75 -24.15
C ASP A 323 5.21 1.92 -22.62
N TYR A 324 4.09 1.70 -21.91
CA TYR A 324 4.05 1.80 -20.45
C TYR A 324 5.08 0.85 -19.81
N PRO A 325 5.91 1.34 -18.86
CA PRO A 325 7.11 0.63 -18.46
C PRO A 325 6.86 -0.46 -17.42
N VAL A 326 5.80 -0.37 -16.62
CA VAL A 326 5.52 -1.35 -15.56
C VAL A 326 4.91 -2.61 -16.16
N ARG A 327 5.71 -3.67 -16.26
CA ARG A 327 5.28 -5.01 -16.69
C ARG A 327 6.27 -6.09 -16.32
N PHE A 328 5.80 -7.34 -16.33
CA PHE A 328 6.66 -8.52 -16.31
C PHE A 328 7.28 -8.73 -17.69
N SER A 329 8.41 -9.43 -17.73
CA SER A 329 9.03 -9.82 -18.99
C SER A 329 8.16 -10.81 -19.75
N GLU A 330 8.24 -10.75 -21.07
CA GLU A 330 7.60 -11.74 -21.96
C GLU A 330 8.51 -12.98 -21.97
N THR A 331 8.39 -13.84 -20.96
CA THR A 331 9.09 -15.14 -20.89
C THR A 331 8.15 -16.30 -20.67
#